data_AF-A0A4T0WHF5-F1
#
_entry.id   AF-A0A4T0WHF5-F1
#
_cell.length_a   1.000
_cell.length_b   1.000
_cell.length_c   1.000
_cell.angle_alpha   90.00
_cell.angle_beta   90.00
_cell.angle_gamma   90.00
#
_symmetry.space_group_name_H-M   'P 1'
#
loop_
_entity.id
_entity.type
_entity.pdbx_description
1 polymer ?
#
loop_
_entity_poly.entity_id
_entity_poly.type
_entity_poly.pdbx_seq_one_letter_code
_entity_poly.pdbx_strand_id
1 'polypeptide(L)'
;MQIFEPSGISMPKALADEELETVWSLIDEAFKYSNEECLDIRSDLSLKDFFKKKLSASSLSHDQQARVLLLAEMWGSFIGDSWERQSLRWFWLEECLEGENLYVMESHGPIVQHVAATALEHADIHLSTRVRSIENLRSDMEDPVVLVRTDDAVFKFDEVVVAVPLGCLKKDHITFVPPLPQRLQTAVGNASYSSLEKVYITFPVAFWDRIQASSNVPVSNQCSTVEGNEAQREKTGITSPSFFHFLHPEYVPEKQQHWSIELVPLSSAAVFGSHAKPTVLIYTHDPCAAYVSSLIRDLDPAGTKYFDALECFFRPFYSRLPNYQTGHADCTPTAILATDWHGDDLAGNGSYTNFQVSEAVTVTARNGGMYEEGQEKQESREIHLDLDIRVMRSGLPERGVWFAGEHTAPFVALGTTTGAYWSGESAASRILAANGIVSGTGATPSDDTS
;
A
#
# COMPACT_ATOMS: atom_id res chain seq x y z
N MET A 1 -16.23 9.12 -9.86
CA MET A 1 -16.54 8.25 -8.72
C MET A 1 -18.04 8.28 -8.41
N GLN A 2 -18.55 7.22 -7.77
CA GLN A 2 -19.84 7.23 -7.08
C GLN A 2 -19.65 6.89 -5.60
N ILE A 3 -20.19 7.72 -4.70
CA ILE A 3 -20.01 7.58 -3.25
C ILE A 3 -21.34 7.16 -2.63
N PHE A 4 -21.31 6.21 -1.73
CA PHE A 4 -22.46 5.77 -0.94
C PHE A 4 -22.29 6.22 0.51
N GLU A 5 -23.30 6.92 1.01
CA GLU A 5 -23.39 7.33 2.41
C GLU A 5 -23.61 6.11 3.34
N PRO A 6 -23.50 6.28 4.67
CA PRO A 6 -23.77 5.21 5.65
C PRO A 6 -25.09 4.48 5.42
N SER A 7 -26.12 5.19 4.97
CA SER A 7 -27.45 4.61 4.63
C SER A 7 -27.43 3.64 3.42
N GLY A 8 -26.36 3.64 2.62
CA GLY A 8 -26.25 2.93 1.35
C GLY A 8 -26.89 3.65 0.17
N ILE A 9 -27.26 4.92 0.35
CA ILE A 9 -27.78 5.78 -0.72
C ILE A 9 -26.59 6.48 -1.39
N SER A 10 -26.65 6.56 -2.73
CA SER A 10 -25.65 7.29 -3.50
C SER A 10 -25.73 8.79 -3.21
N MET A 11 -24.60 9.39 -2.84
CA MET A 11 -24.44 10.83 -2.71
C MET A 11 -24.65 11.50 -4.09
N PRO A 12 -25.25 12.71 -4.14
CA PRO A 12 -25.32 13.50 -5.36
C PRO A 12 -23.92 13.76 -5.92
N LYS A 13 -23.72 13.53 -7.23
CA LYS A 13 -22.41 13.64 -7.87
C LYS A 13 -21.73 15.00 -7.65
N ALA A 14 -22.46 16.10 -7.78
CA ALA A 14 -21.90 17.44 -7.60
C ALA A 14 -21.37 17.68 -6.17
N LEU A 15 -22.09 17.16 -5.16
CA LEU A 15 -21.66 17.25 -3.77
C LEU A 15 -20.42 16.38 -3.52
N ALA A 16 -20.43 15.15 -4.05
CA ALA A 16 -19.29 14.24 -3.95
C ALA A 16 -18.04 14.86 -4.59
N ASP A 17 -18.14 15.40 -5.81
CA ASP A 17 -17.02 16.01 -6.52
C ASP A 17 -16.45 17.22 -5.73
N GLU A 18 -17.30 18.12 -5.22
CA GLU A 18 -16.89 19.29 -4.41
C GLU A 18 -16.15 18.89 -3.11
N GLU A 19 -16.68 17.93 -2.37
CA GLU A 19 -16.08 17.53 -1.09
C GLU A 19 -14.77 16.74 -1.29
N LEU A 20 -14.62 16.03 -2.41
CA LEU A 20 -13.35 15.40 -2.78
C LEU A 20 -12.30 16.38 -3.20
N GLU A 21 -12.64 17.41 -3.97
CA GLU A 21 -11.71 18.48 -4.30
C GLU A 21 -11.14 19.09 -3.00
N THR A 22 -11.97 19.20 -1.96
CA THR A 22 -11.52 19.61 -0.63
C THR A 22 -10.57 18.58 0.00
N VAL A 23 -10.87 17.28 -0.08
CA VAL A 23 -9.96 16.21 0.41
C VAL A 23 -8.60 16.30 -0.28
N TRP A 24 -8.57 16.35 -1.61
CA TRP A 24 -7.32 16.41 -2.39
C TRP A 24 -6.54 17.68 -2.12
N SER A 25 -7.22 18.84 -2.05
CA SER A 25 -6.56 20.10 -1.67
C SER A 25 -5.91 20.01 -0.28
N LEU A 26 -6.53 19.34 0.68
CA LEU A 26 -5.96 19.16 2.02
C LEU A 26 -4.81 18.15 2.04
N ILE A 27 -4.85 17.12 1.19
CA ILE A 27 -3.72 16.19 0.98
C ILE A 27 -2.53 16.95 0.41
N ASP A 28 -2.71 17.75 -0.63
CA ASP A 28 -1.64 18.55 -1.25
C ASP A 28 -1.03 19.54 -0.24
N GLU A 29 -1.87 20.23 0.54
CA GLU A 29 -1.40 21.09 1.63
C GLU A 29 -0.62 20.32 2.70
N ALA A 30 -1.05 19.10 3.03
CA ALA A 30 -0.37 18.26 4.01
C ALA A 30 0.98 17.77 3.50
N PHE A 31 1.09 17.36 2.23
CA PHE A 31 2.36 16.99 1.60
C PHE A 31 3.34 18.16 1.64
N LYS A 32 2.90 19.33 1.19
CA LYS A 32 3.73 20.54 1.21
C LYS A 32 4.18 20.89 2.63
N TYR A 33 3.26 20.89 3.59
CA TYR A 33 3.59 21.19 4.99
C TYR A 33 4.56 20.17 5.59
N SER A 34 4.37 18.88 5.29
CA SER A 34 5.25 17.81 5.71
C SER A 34 6.66 17.98 5.14
N ASN A 35 6.76 18.27 3.84
CA ASN A 35 8.03 18.44 3.13
C ASN A 35 8.81 19.66 3.67
N GLU A 36 8.14 20.81 3.83
CA GLU A 36 8.77 22.06 4.25
C GLU A 36 9.12 22.10 5.74
N GLU A 37 8.29 21.49 6.60
CA GLU A 37 8.33 21.72 8.05
C GLU A 37 8.49 20.41 8.87
N CYS A 38 8.89 19.28 8.25
CA CYS A 38 8.94 17.96 8.90
C CYS A 38 9.64 17.98 10.27
N LEU A 39 10.72 18.73 10.43
CA LEU A 39 11.47 18.73 11.69
C LEU A 39 10.71 19.41 12.84
N ASP A 40 9.81 20.34 12.54
CA ASP A 40 9.03 21.10 13.52
C ASP A 40 7.64 20.49 13.79
N ILE A 41 7.23 19.49 12.99
CA ILE A 41 5.97 18.76 13.19
C ILE A 41 6.14 17.78 14.37
N ARG A 42 5.26 17.90 15.36
CA ARG A 42 5.18 16.94 16.47
C ARG A 42 4.94 15.52 15.96
N SER A 43 5.69 14.56 16.51
CA SER A 43 5.66 13.15 16.09
C SER A 43 4.32 12.42 16.35
N ASP A 44 3.45 12.98 17.17
CA ASP A 44 2.14 12.41 17.51
C ASP A 44 1.00 12.91 16.60
N LEU A 45 1.24 13.90 15.74
CA LEU A 45 0.22 14.45 14.87
C LEU A 45 0.00 13.56 13.65
N SER A 46 -1.25 13.15 13.46
CA SER A 46 -1.69 12.42 12.29
C SER A 46 -2.14 13.34 11.15
N LEU A 47 -2.25 12.78 9.94
CA LEU A 47 -2.91 13.42 8.81
C LEU A 47 -4.35 13.83 9.16
N LYS A 48 -5.07 12.98 9.92
CA LYS A 48 -6.42 13.29 10.42
C LYS A 48 -6.47 14.49 11.35
N ASP A 49 -5.47 14.68 12.20
CA ASP A 49 -5.39 15.85 13.09
C ASP A 49 -5.14 17.13 12.30
N PHE A 50 -4.32 17.07 11.25
CA PHE A 50 -4.14 18.18 10.31
C PHE A 50 -5.45 18.57 9.63
N PHE A 51 -6.18 17.58 9.10
CA PHE A 51 -7.48 17.78 8.47
C PHE A 51 -8.47 18.44 9.43
N LYS A 52 -8.62 17.90 10.64
CA LYS A 52 -9.49 18.47 11.69
C LYS A 52 -9.14 19.93 11.98
N LYS A 53 -7.85 20.25 12.13
CA LYS A 53 -7.39 21.61 12.38
C LYS A 53 -7.75 22.55 11.22
N LYS A 54 -7.45 22.18 9.99
CA LYS A 54 -7.74 22.97 8.78
C LYS A 54 -9.24 23.18 8.58
N LEU A 55 -10.02 22.11 8.70
CA LEU A 55 -11.47 22.15 8.56
C LEU A 55 -12.13 23.02 9.64
N SER A 56 -11.66 22.96 10.89
CA SER A 56 -12.20 23.79 11.99
C SER A 56 -11.97 25.29 11.79
N ALA A 57 -10.96 25.66 11.00
CA ALA A 57 -10.65 27.04 10.64
C ALA A 57 -11.30 27.49 9.31
N SER A 58 -11.99 26.58 8.61
CA SER A 58 -12.64 26.85 7.32
C SER A 58 -14.04 27.46 7.51
N SER A 59 -14.66 27.89 6.41
CA SER A 59 -16.07 28.33 6.37
C SER A 59 -17.08 27.19 6.17
N LEU A 60 -16.63 25.94 6.11
CA LEU A 60 -17.50 24.78 5.89
C LEU A 60 -18.39 24.51 7.11
N SER A 61 -19.62 24.07 6.86
CA SER A 61 -20.54 23.65 7.92
C SER A 61 -20.02 22.41 8.66
N HIS A 62 -20.50 22.15 9.88
CA HIS A 62 -20.11 20.95 10.62
C HIS A 62 -20.40 19.65 9.86
N ASP A 63 -21.52 19.61 9.12
CA ASP A 63 -21.88 18.45 8.32
C ASP A 63 -20.92 18.25 7.13
N GLN A 64 -20.50 19.35 6.47
CA GLN A 64 -19.49 19.30 5.41
C GLN A 64 -18.14 18.84 5.96
N GLN A 65 -17.71 19.38 7.11
CA GLN A 65 -16.46 18.97 7.75
C GLN A 65 -16.47 17.47 8.10
N ALA A 66 -17.59 16.96 8.64
CA ALA A 66 -17.74 15.55 8.96
C ALA A 66 -17.68 14.66 7.71
N ARG A 67 -18.32 15.06 6.60
CA ARG A 67 -18.26 14.31 5.34
C ARG A 67 -16.88 14.34 4.71
N VAL A 68 -16.18 15.48 4.70
CA VAL A 68 -14.79 15.55 4.21
C VAL A 68 -13.88 14.59 5.00
N LEU A 69 -14.04 14.53 6.33
CA LEU A 69 -13.28 13.58 7.15
C LEU A 69 -13.62 12.11 6.85
N LEU A 70 -14.88 11.78 6.56
CA LEU A 70 -15.27 10.43 6.15
C LEU A 70 -14.69 10.09 4.77
N LEU A 71 -14.77 11.01 3.82
CA LEU A 71 -14.22 10.84 2.48
C LEU A 71 -12.70 10.64 2.49
N ALA A 72 -11.99 11.33 3.38
CA ALA A 72 -10.54 11.19 3.53
C ALA A 72 -10.11 9.76 3.95
N GLU A 73 -11.02 8.92 4.44
CA GLU A 73 -10.72 7.50 4.73
C GLU A 73 -10.28 6.71 3.49
N MET A 74 -10.62 7.15 2.27
CA MET A 74 -10.10 6.53 1.05
C MET A 74 -8.57 6.49 0.99
N TRP A 75 -7.89 7.41 1.71
CA TRP A 75 -6.44 7.39 1.81
C TRP A 75 -5.91 6.05 2.34
N GLY A 76 -6.69 5.35 3.16
CA GLY A 76 -6.35 4.02 3.66
C GLY A 76 -6.12 2.97 2.57
N SER A 77 -6.81 3.07 1.43
CA SER A 77 -6.59 2.22 0.26
C SER A 77 -5.20 2.43 -0.37
N PHE A 78 -4.62 3.61 -0.23
CA PHE A 78 -3.31 3.96 -0.78
C PHE A 78 -2.18 3.48 0.13
N ILE A 79 -2.33 3.64 1.45
CA ILE A 79 -1.28 3.32 2.43
C ILE A 79 -1.40 1.92 3.04
N GLY A 80 -2.50 1.21 2.76
CA GLY A 80 -2.75 -0.13 3.30
C GLY A 80 -2.97 -0.16 4.81
N ASP A 81 -3.41 0.95 5.41
CA ASP A 81 -3.60 1.11 6.86
C ASP A 81 -4.57 2.27 7.16
N SER A 82 -4.90 2.48 8.43
CA SER A 82 -5.76 3.57 8.86
C SER A 82 -5.09 4.94 8.66
N TRP A 83 -5.72 5.81 7.86
CA TRP A 83 -5.28 7.21 7.70
C TRP A 83 -5.30 8.00 9.00
N GLU A 84 -6.05 7.54 10.02
CA GLU A 84 -6.07 8.15 11.36
C GLU A 84 -4.71 8.12 12.03
N ARG A 85 -3.84 7.19 11.61
CA ARG A 85 -2.50 7.04 12.14
C ARG A 85 -1.42 7.49 11.17
N GLN A 86 -1.76 7.87 9.93
CA GLN A 86 -0.76 8.36 8.98
C GLN A 86 0.01 9.52 9.61
N SER A 87 1.34 9.42 9.69
CA SER A 87 2.17 10.46 10.29
C SER A 87 2.13 11.71 9.43
N LEU A 88 1.72 12.85 10.00
CA LEU A 88 1.83 14.13 9.30
C LEU A 88 3.31 14.52 9.10
N ARG A 89 4.15 14.20 10.08
CA ARG A 89 5.58 14.52 10.07
C ARG A 89 6.31 13.86 8.91
N TRP A 90 5.97 12.60 8.64
CA TRP A 90 6.62 11.75 7.64
C TRP A 90 5.75 11.55 6.40
N PHE A 91 4.70 12.36 6.24
CA PHE A 91 3.77 12.22 5.12
C PHE A 91 4.46 12.44 3.77
N TRP A 92 5.46 13.32 3.70
CA TRP A 92 6.30 13.53 2.51
C TRP A 92 7.00 12.27 2.00
N LEU A 93 7.19 11.24 2.84
CA LEU A 93 7.75 9.96 2.40
C LEU A 93 6.75 9.10 1.60
N GLU A 94 5.44 9.41 1.65
CA GLU A 94 4.41 8.78 0.81
C GLU A 94 4.34 9.41 -0.60
N GLU A 95 5.12 10.47 -0.87
CA GLU A 95 5.08 11.18 -2.14
C GLU A 95 5.61 10.28 -3.27
N CYS A 96 4.79 10.10 -4.29
CA CYS A 96 5.08 9.27 -5.45
C CYS A 96 5.58 10.10 -6.63
N LEU A 97 6.08 9.42 -7.66
CA LEU A 97 6.45 10.04 -8.93
C LEU A 97 5.26 10.78 -9.56
N GLU A 98 5.51 12.00 -10.03
CA GLU A 98 4.53 12.78 -10.79
C GLU A 98 4.16 12.08 -12.12
N GLY A 99 2.88 12.12 -12.49
CA GLY A 99 2.40 11.65 -13.79
C GLY A 99 1.08 10.89 -13.71
N GLU A 100 0.66 10.34 -14.85
CA GLU A 100 -0.53 9.50 -14.92
C GLU A 100 -0.28 8.13 -14.28
N ASN A 101 -1.22 7.68 -13.45
CA ASN A 101 -1.22 6.32 -12.92
C ASN A 101 -1.60 5.32 -14.01
N LEU A 102 -0.64 4.49 -14.41
CA LEU A 102 -0.85 3.47 -15.45
C LEU A 102 -1.26 2.13 -14.83
N TYR A 103 -2.20 1.44 -15.49
CA TYR A 103 -2.60 0.09 -15.13
C TYR A 103 -1.91 -0.94 -16.04
N VAL A 104 -1.25 -1.94 -15.44
CA VAL A 104 -0.65 -3.05 -16.19
C VAL A 104 -1.75 -4.04 -16.59
N MET A 105 -2.20 -3.90 -17.84
CA MET A 105 -3.39 -4.53 -18.42
C MET A 105 -3.50 -6.05 -18.26
N GLU A 106 -2.39 -6.77 -18.40
CA GLU A 106 -2.37 -8.23 -18.25
C GLU A 106 -2.11 -8.62 -16.80
N SER A 107 -0.84 -8.50 -16.39
CA SER A 107 -0.34 -8.71 -15.04
C SER A 107 1.08 -8.14 -14.95
N HIS A 108 1.63 -8.04 -13.75
CA HIS A 108 3.05 -7.71 -13.57
C HIS A 108 4.00 -8.86 -13.98
N GLY A 109 3.47 -10.04 -14.34
CA GLY A 109 4.26 -11.23 -14.68
C GLY A 109 5.30 -11.01 -15.78
N PRO A 110 4.94 -10.45 -16.95
CA PRO A 110 5.90 -10.15 -18.01
C PRO A 110 7.01 -9.16 -17.59
N ILE A 111 6.69 -8.19 -16.73
CA ILE A 111 7.68 -7.24 -16.20
C ILE A 111 8.67 -7.99 -15.30
N VAL A 112 8.18 -8.82 -14.38
CA VAL A 112 9.02 -9.64 -13.50
C VAL A 112 9.88 -10.60 -14.32
N GLN A 113 9.33 -11.25 -15.34
CA GLN A 113 10.08 -12.14 -16.24
C GLN A 113 11.19 -11.40 -16.99
N HIS A 114 10.90 -10.19 -17.48
CA HIS A 114 11.89 -9.36 -18.17
C HIS A 114 13.05 -8.98 -17.24
N VAL A 115 12.73 -8.49 -16.03
CA VAL A 115 13.73 -8.11 -15.02
C VAL A 115 14.54 -9.32 -14.55
N ALA A 116 13.90 -10.48 -14.39
CA ALA A 116 14.56 -11.70 -13.93
C ALA A 116 15.39 -12.41 -15.00
N ALA A 117 15.26 -12.05 -16.28
CA ALA A 117 15.87 -12.80 -17.39
C ALA A 117 17.40 -12.97 -17.24
N THR A 118 18.11 -11.88 -16.92
CA THR A 118 19.57 -11.90 -16.70
C THR A 118 19.96 -12.80 -15.53
N ALA A 119 19.21 -12.75 -14.42
CA ALA A 119 19.47 -13.59 -13.26
C ALA A 119 19.17 -15.07 -13.56
N LEU A 120 18.10 -15.36 -14.30
CA LEU A 120 17.75 -16.72 -14.73
C LEU A 120 18.79 -17.33 -15.67
N GLU A 121 19.48 -16.52 -16.48
CA GLU A 121 20.51 -17.00 -17.40
C GLU A 121 21.88 -17.18 -16.74
N HIS A 122 22.21 -16.35 -15.74
CA HIS A 122 23.59 -16.24 -15.23
C HIS A 122 23.77 -16.55 -13.74
N ALA A 123 22.69 -16.68 -12.97
CA ALA A 123 22.75 -16.96 -11.53
C ALA A 123 22.23 -18.36 -11.18
N ASP A 124 22.79 -18.94 -10.13
CA ASP A 124 22.27 -20.16 -9.52
C ASP A 124 21.08 -19.82 -8.62
N ILE A 125 19.86 -20.14 -9.06
CA ILE A 125 18.63 -19.84 -8.33
C ILE A 125 18.16 -21.06 -7.53
N HIS A 126 18.17 -20.91 -6.21
CA HIS A 126 17.72 -21.92 -5.26
C HIS A 126 16.30 -21.61 -4.75
N LEU A 127 15.28 -22.14 -5.43
CA LEU A 127 13.90 -22.09 -4.95
C LEU A 127 13.70 -23.03 -3.74
N SER A 128 12.60 -22.83 -3.00
CA SER A 128 12.26 -23.65 -1.82
C SER A 128 13.39 -23.75 -0.77
N THR A 129 14.22 -22.72 -0.69
CA THR A 129 15.43 -22.68 0.15
C THR A 129 15.28 -21.58 1.17
N ARG A 130 14.70 -21.90 2.34
CA ARG A 130 14.42 -20.92 3.38
C ARG A 130 15.68 -20.63 4.19
N VAL A 131 16.13 -19.37 4.17
CA VAL A 131 17.24 -18.88 5.00
C VAL A 131 16.78 -18.78 6.46
N ARG A 132 17.63 -19.26 7.37
CA ARG A 132 17.41 -19.27 8.83
C ARG A 132 18.39 -18.37 9.55
N SER A 133 19.65 -18.35 9.13
CA SER A 133 20.64 -17.43 9.71
C SER A 133 21.64 -16.90 8.68
N ILE A 134 22.16 -15.72 9.00
CA ILE A 134 23.24 -15.04 8.29
C ILE A 134 24.33 -14.76 9.31
N GLU A 135 25.48 -15.42 9.14
CA GLU A 135 26.57 -15.45 10.12
C GLU A 135 27.85 -14.86 9.53
N ASN A 136 28.36 -13.77 10.08
CA ASN A 136 29.69 -13.27 9.76
C ASN A 136 30.73 -13.93 10.69
N LEU A 137 31.72 -14.59 10.09
CA LEU A 137 32.74 -15.37 10.80
C LEU A 137 34.01 -14.59 11.18
N ARG A 138 34.16 -13.35 10.72
CA ARG A 138 35.41 -12.57 10.83
C ARG A 138 35.24 -11.30 11.64
N SER A 139 36.34 -10.79 12.16
CA SER A 139 36.38 -9.49 12.83
C SER A 139 36.42 -8.37 11.80
N ASP A 140 36.09 -7.15 12.23
CA ASP A 140 35.99 -5.93 11.39
C ASP A 140 37.28 -5.55 10.60
N MET A 141 38.36 -6.32 10.76
CA MET A 141 39.69 -6.05 10.17
C MET A 141 40.09 -7.04 9.06
N GLU A 142 39.27 -8.04 8.76
CA GLU A 142 39.49 -9.01 7.67
C GLU A 142 38.36 -8.93 6.63
N ASP A 143 38.64 -9.35 5.38
CA ASP A 143 37.61 -9.42 4.34
C ASP A 143 36.41 -10.27 4.82
N PRO A 144 35.16 -9.81 4.63
CA PRO A 144 34.01 -10.48 5.17
C PRO A 144 33.88 -11.92 4.64
N VAL A 145 33.45 -12.83 5.51
CA VAL A 145 33.03 -14.18 5.14
C VAL A 145 31.69 -14.44 5.79
N VAL A 146 30.66 -14.56 4.97
CA VAL A 146 29.28 -14.70 5.41
C VAL A 146 28.80 -16.12 5.13
N LEU A 147 28.36 -16.81 6.17
CA LEU A 147 27.63 -18.06 6.04
C LEU A 147 26.12 -17.80 6.01
N VAL A 148 25.46 -18.33 5.00
CA VAL A 148 24.00 -18.35 4.91
C VAL A 148 23.53 -19.76 5.21
N ARG A 149 22.84 -19.93 6.34
CA ARG A 149 22.25 -21.22 6.72
C ARG A 149 20.80 -21.30 6.31
N THR A 150 20.43 -22.46 5.82
CA THR A 150 19.08 -22.83 5.45
C THR A 150 18.67 -24.07 6.24
N ASP A 151 17.47 -24.59 6.02
CA ASP A 151 17.03 -25.83 6.67
C ASP A 151 17.96 -27.02 6.36
N ASP A 152 18.46 -27.11 5.13
CA ASP A 152 19.17 -28.31 4.64
C ASP A 152 20.63 -28.05 4.20
N ALA A 153 21.07 -26.80 4.12
CA ALA A 153 22.36 -26.43 3.56
C ALA A 153 23.01 -25.19 4.20
N VAL A 154 24.32 -25.07 3.99
CA VAL A 154 25.14 -23.93 4.39
C VAL A 154 25.90 -23.44 3.18
N PHE A 155 25.72 -22.17 2.85
CA PHE A 155 26.40 -21.50 1.77
C PHE A 155 27.42 -20.53 2.33
N LYS A 156 28.51 -20.29 1.59
CA LYS A 156 29.57 -19.35 1.97
C LYS A 156 29.73 -18.32 0.87
N PHE A 157 29.68 -17.05 1.24
CA PHE A 157 29.81 -15.90 0.35
C PHE A 157 30.76 -14.86 0.93
N ASP A 158 31.28 -13.99 0.06
CA ASP A 158 32.01 -12.80 0.46
C ASP A 158 31.03 -11.68 0.84
N GLU A 159 29.92 -11.57 0.09
CA GLU A 159 28.91 -10.53 0.22
C GLU A 159 27.49 -11.14 0.18
N VAL A 160 26.57 -10.64 1.01
CA VAL A 160 25.17 -11.08 1.04
C VAL A 160 24.24 -9.87 0.97
N VAL A 161 23.33 -9.87 0.00
CA VAL A 161 22.22 -8.91 -0.07
C VAL A 161 20.97 -9.53 0.55
N VAL A 162 20.46 -8.89 1.60
CA VAL A 162 19.21 -9.25 2.27
C VAL A 162 18.07 -8.46 1.63
N ALA A 163 17.23 -9.15 0.88
CA ALA A 163 16.07 -8.57 0.20
C ALA A 163 14.73 -9.14 0.70
N VAL A 164 14.69 -9.60 1.96
CA VAL A 164 13.42 -10.04 2.57
C VAL A 164 12.53 -8.86 2.91
N PRO A 165 11.20 -9.02 2.92
CA PRO A 165 10.28 -7.96 3.31
C PRO A 165 10.54 -7.42 4.71
N LEU A 166 10.20 -6.15 4.95
CA LEU A 166 10.36 -5.50 6.26
C LEU A 166 9.67 -6.29 7.37
N GLY A 167 8.47 -6.82 7.11
CA GLY A 167 7.75 -7.67 8.06
C GLY A 167 8.55 -8.90 8.52
N CYS A 168 9.35 -9.51 7.66
CA CYS A 168 10.22 -10.63 8.04
C CYS A 168 11.35 -10.19 8.98
N LEU A 169 11.90 -8.99 8.77
CA LEU A 169 12.93 -8.41 9.65
C LEU A 169 12.34 -8.05 11.02
N LYS A 170 11.12 -7.50 11.07
CA LYS A 170 10.43 -7.13 12.32
C LYS A 170 10.05 -8.34 13.17
N LYS A 171 9.87 -9.51 12.57
CA LYS A 171 9.47 -10.76 13.25
C LYS A 171 10.63 -11.69 13.57
N ASP A 172 11.87 -11.24 13.36
CA ASP A 172 13.08 -12.04 13.59
C ASP A 172 13.05 -13.40 12.86
N HIS A 173 12.46 -13.48 11.65
CA HIS A 173 12.41 -14.72 10.86
C HIS A 173 13.81 -15.21 10.43
N ILE A 174 14.80 -14.30 10.39
CA ILE A 174 16.20 -14.59 10.09
C ILE A 174 17.05 -14.18 11.30
N THR A 175 17.87 -15.11 11.79
CA THR A 175 18.83 -14.84 12.86
C THR A 175 20.13 -14.27 12.29
N PHE A 176 20.54 -13.09 12.76
CA PHE A 176 21.84 -12.51 12.42
C PHE A 176 22.89 -12.82 13.49
N VAL A 177 24.07 -13.29 13.08
CA VAL A 177 25.18 -13.60 13.99
C VAL A 177 26.46 -12.90 13.51
N PRO A 178 27.05 -11.96 14.26
CA PRO A 178 26.49 -11.34 15.46
C PRO A 178 25.17 -10.60 15.17
N PRO A 179 24.35 -10.32 16.20
CA PRO A 179 23.11 -9.58 16.03
C PRO A 179 23.30 -8.25 15.28
N LEU A 180 22.25 -7.80 14.59
CA LEU A 180 22.23 -6.48 13.98
C LEU A 180 22.56 -5.43 15.05
N PRO A 181 23.38 -4.41 14.77
CA PRO A 181 23.65 -3.36 15.74
C PRO A 181 22.37 -2.59 16.09
N GLN A 182 22.35 -1.97 17.28
CA GLN A 182 21.18 -1.27 17.80
C GLN A 182 20.58 -0.25 16.82
N ARG A 183 21.42 0.42 16.01
CA ARG A 183 20.96 1.37 14.98
C ARG A 183 20.00 0.71 13.97
N LEU A 184 20.30 -0.51 13.52
CA LEU A 184 19.48 -1.24 12.54
C LEU A 184 18.25 -1.85 13.20
N GLN A 185 18.39 -2.38 14.42
CA GLN A 185 17.24 -2.88 15.18
C GLN A 185 16.21 -1.77 15.44
N THR A 186 16.68 -0.58 15.83
CA THR A 186 15.81 0.59 16.01
C THR A 186 15.17 1.03 14.71
N ALA A 187 15.93 1.10 13.61
CA ALA A 187 15.40 1.49 12.31
C ALA A 187 14.30 0.53 11.80
N VAL A 188 14.55 -0.78 11.87
CA VAL A 188 13.56 -1.83 11.53
C VAL A 188 12.36 -1.75 12.47
N GLY A 189 12.58 -1.47 13.76
CA GLY A 189 11.51 -1.33 14.76
C GLY A 189 10.60 -0.13 14.50
N ASN A 190 11.17 1.01 14.10
CA ASN A 190 10.46 2.28 13.90
C ASN A 190 9.65 2.33 12.60
N ALA A 191 10.12 1.68 11.53
CA ALA A 191 9.41 1.65 10.26
C ALA A 191 8.05 0.93 10.39
N SER A 192 7.00 1.49 9.79
CA SER A 192 5.66 0.89 9.82
C SER A 192 5.47 -0.06 8.63
N TYR A 193 4.59 -1.05 8.77
CA TYR A 193 4.36 -2.07 7.76
C TYR A 193 2.85 -2.26 7.60
N SER A 194 2.36 -1.99 6.39
CA SER A 194 0.94 -1.95 6.06
C SER A 194 0.36 -3.35 5.86
N SER A 195 -0.97 -3.40 5.72
CA SER A 195 -1.70 -4.63 5.46
C SER A 195 -2.87 -4.39 4.51
N LEU A 196 -2.56 -4.28 3.21
CA LEU A 196 -3.51 -4.14 2.11
C LEU A 196 -3.79 -5.49 1.46
N GLU A 197 -5.07 -5.86 1.39
CA GLU A 197 -5.56 -7.03 0.66
C GLU A 197 -6.47 -6.61 -0.49
N LYS A 198 -6.59 -7.49 -1.48
CA LYS A 198 -7.39 -7.30 -2.69
C LYS A 198 -8.39 -8.42 -2.84
N VAL A 199 -9.62 -8.10 -3.20
CA VAL A 199 -10.67 -9.07 -3.52
C VAL A 199 -11.22 -8.80 -4.92
N TYR A 200 -11.15 -9.79 -5.79
CA TYR A 200 -11.69 -9.76 -7.14
C TYR A 200 -13.01 -10.52 -7.16
N ILE A 201 -14.08 -9.87 -7.61
CA ILE A 201 -15.40 -10.50 -7.79
C ILE A 201 -15.79 -10.37 -9.26
N THR A 202 -15.96 -11.50 -9.94
CA THR A 202 -16.30 -11.55 -11.38
C THR A 202 -17.74 -11.98 -11.58
N PHE A 203 -18.45 -11.28 -12.45
CA PHE A 203 -19.84 -11.51 -12.82
C PHE A 203 -19.96 -11.96 -14.28
N PRO A 204 -21.10 -12.51 -14.72
CA PRO A 204 -21.31 -12.83 -16.13
C PRO A 204 -21.21 -11.59 -17.04
N VAL A 205 -21.61 -10.43 -16.51
CA VAL A 205 -21.66 -9.15 -17.20
C VAL A 205 -21.44 -8.00 -16.21
N ALA A 206 -20.91 -6.87 -16.68
CA ALA A 206 -20.77 -5.66 -15.89
C ALA A 206 -22.13 -4.95 -15.75
N PHE A 207 -23.01 -5.48 -14.90
CA PHE A 207 -24.39 -4.99 -14.78
C PHE A 207 -24.46 -3.51 -14.34
N TRP A 208 -23.45 -3.04 -13.60
CA TRP A 208 -23.32 -1.64 -13.15
C TRP A 208 -23.09 -0.64 -14.30
N ASP A 209 -22.58 -1.08 -15.45
CA ASP A 209 -22.34 -0.22 -16.62
C ASP A 209 -23.57 -0.08 -17.54
N ARG A 210 -24.66 -0.81 -17.25
CA ARG A 210 -25.85 -0.78 -18.11
C ARG A 210 -26.52 0.60 -18.02
N ILE A 211 -26.64 1.26 -19.17
CA ILE A 211 -27.44 2.47 -19.29
C ILE A 211 -28.91 2.07 -19.10
N GLN A 212 -29.59 2.63 -18.10
CA GLN A 212 -31.05 2.62 -18.10
C GLN A 212 -31.50 3.52 -19.25
N ALA A 213 -31.96 2.91 -20.34
CA ALA A 213 -32.48 3.65 -21.48
C ALA A 213 -33.73 4.44 -21.08
N SER A 214 -33.57 5.68 -20.66
CA SER A 214 -34.65 6.67 -20.69
C SER A 214 -34.88 7.07 -22.15
N SER A 215 -35.86 6.40 -22.77
CA SER A 215 -36.64 6.82 -23.94
C SER A 215 -36.05 7.88 -24.92
N ASN A 216 -35.71 7.39 -26.12
CA ASN A 216 -35.77 8.03 -27.44
C ASN A 216 -34.99 9.33 -27.71
N VAL A 217 -33.76 9.19 -28.23
CA VAL A 217 -33.22 10.07 -29.31
C VAL A 217 -32.35 9.23 -30.26
N PRO A 218 -32.51 9.30 -31.60
CA PRO A 218 -31.70 8.54 -32.54
C PRO A 218 -30.32 9.19 -32.74
N VAL A 219 -29.24 8.43 -32.57
CA VAL A 219 -27.86 8.87 -32.81
C VAL A 219 -27.47 8.57 -34.25
N SER A 220 -27.08 9.60 -35.00
CA SER A 220 -26.47 9.47 -36.33
C SER A 220 -24.99 9.08 -36.21
N ASN A 221 -24.61 7.98 -36.85
CA ASN A 221 -23.23 7.51 -36.98
C ASN A 221 -22.36 8.54 -37.72
N GLN A 222 -21.30 9.04 -37.08
CA GLN A 222 -20.02 9.29 -37.76
C GLN A 222 -18.84 8.94 -36.86
N CYS A 223 -17.87 8.28 -37.48
CA CYS A 223 -16.59 7.83 -36.93
C CYS A 223 -15.54 8.92 -37.15
N SER A 224 -14.76 9.25 -36.12
CA SER A 224 -13.50 9.98 -36.26
C SER A 224 -12.56 9.68 -35.10
N THR A 225 -11.33 9.34 -35.47
CA THR A 225 -10.13 9.17 -34.65
C THR A 225 -9.53 10.53 -34.27
N VAL A 226 -9.47 10.92 -32.99
CA VAL A 226 -8.52 11.97 -32.49
C VAL A 226 -8.22 11.78 -30.99
N GLU A 227 -6.97 12.10 -30.67
CA GLU A 227 -6.23 12.17 -29.42
C GLU A 227 -6.83 12.98 -28.26
N GLY A 228 -6.42 12.57 -27.06
CA GLY A 228 -6.27 13.32 -25.80
C GLY A 228 -6.90 14.70 -25.65
N ASN A 229 -8.00 14.77 -24.90
CA ASN A 229 -8.29 15.84 -23.94
C ASN A 229 -9.53 15.45 -23.10
N GLU A 230 -9.40 15.45 -21.77
CA GLU A 230 -10.48 15.09 -20.83
C GLU A 230 -11.72 15.96 -20.98
N ALA A 231 -11.58 17.19 -21.49
CA ALA A 231 -12.68 18.11 -21.79
C ALA A 231 -13.60 17.66 -22.95
N GLN A 232 -13.26 16.60 -23.71
CA GLN A 232 -14.15 16.02 -24.72
C GLN A 232 -14.91 14.77 -24.25
N ARG A 233 -14.59 14.21 -23.07
CA ARG A 233 -15.27 13.00 -22.53
C ARG A 233 -16.76 13.22 -22.27
N GLU A 234 -17.21 14.46 -22.03
CA GLU A 234 -18.60 14.79 -21.73
C GLU A 234 -19.58 14.69 -22.92
N LYS A 235 -19.10 14.55 -24.17
CA LYS A 235 -19.99 14.57 -25.35
C LYS A 235 -20.60 13.23 -25.76
N THR A 236 -20.25 12.11 -25.13
CA THR A 236 -20.81 10.78 -25.47
C THR A 236 -21.70 10.16 -24.40
N GLY A 237 -21.91 10.81 -23.25
CA GLY A 237 -22.93 10.43 -22.26
C GLY A 237 -22.70 9.09 -21.54
N ILE A 238 -21.54 8.46 -21.70
CA ILE A 238 -21.19 7.21 -21.01
C ILE A 238 -20.05 7.52 -20.03
N THR A 239 -20.39 7.73 -18.76
CA THR A 239 -19.40 7.88 -17.69
C THR A 239 -19.68 6.85 -16.60
N SER A 240 -19.25 5.60 -16.81
CA SER A 240 -19.11 4.66 -15.70
C SER A 240 -18.16 5.27 -14.66
N PRO A 241 -18.50 5.20 -13.36
CA PRO A 241 -17.64 5.78 -12.35
C PRO A 241 -16.28 5.08 -12.32
N SER A 242 -15.21 5.86 -12.13
CA SER A 242 -13.84 5.37 -11.98
C SER A 242 -13.68 4.38 -10.81
N PHE A 243 -14.44 4.58 -9.74
CA PHE A 243 -14.58 3.68 -8.60
C PHE A 243 -15.85 4.00 -7.82
N PHE A 244 -16.22 3.09 -6.92
CA PHE A 244 -17.31 3.20 -5.96
C PHE A 244 -16.73 3.19 -4.54
N HIS A 245 -17.24 4.05 -3.66
CA HIS A 245 -16.76 4.13 -2.28
C HIS A 245 -17.94 4.10 -1.31
N PHE A 246 -17.86 3.22 -0.31
CA PHE A 246 -18.91 2.99 0.68
C PHE A 246 -18.45 3.49 2.04
N LEU A 247 -19.05 4.57 2.52
CA LEU A 247 -18.70 5.19 3.79
C LEU A 247 -19.50 4.53 4.91
N HIS A 248 -18.80 3.95 5.89
CA HIS A 248 -19.35 3.42 7.17
C HIS A 248 -20.77 2.83 7.05
N PRO A 249 -20.95 1.72 6.32
CA PRO A 249 -22.29 1.23 5.96
C PRO A 249 -23.10 0.80 7.18
N GLU A 250 -24.31 1.30 7.37
CA GLU A 250 -25.22 0.91 8.46
C GLU A 250 -26.06 -0.32 8.12
N TYR A 251 -26.08 -0.71 6.85
CA TYR A 251 -26.87 -1.82 6.29
C TYR A 251 -26.12 -3.16 6.28
N VAL A 252 -24.98 -3.23 6.97
CA VAL A 252 -24.17 -4.45 7.16
C VAL A 252 -24.21 -4.88 8.64
N PRO A 253 -23.78 -6.11 8.98
CA PRO A 253 -23.63 -6.52 10.37
C PRO A 253 -22.78 -5.53 11.18
N GLU A 254 -23.10 -5.33 12.46
CA GLU A 254 -22.49 -4.34 13.36
C GLU A 254 -20.96 -4.29 13.27
N LYS A 255 -20.30 -5.46 13.22
CA LYS A 255 -18.84 -5.56 13.15
C LYS A 255 -18.20 -4.97 11.88
N GLN A 256 -18.98 -4.79 10.82
CA GLN A 256 -18.54 -4.28 9.52
C GLN A 256 -18.87 -2.80 9.31
N GLN A 257 -19.69 -2.19 10.19
CA GLN A 257 -20.23 -0.84 9.96
C GLN A 257 -19.17 0.26 10.00
N HIS A 258 -18.02 -0.01 10.59
CA HIS A 258 -16.92 0.95 10.72
C HIS A 258 -15.91 0.88 9.58
N TRP A 259 -16.13 0.01 8.58
CA TRP A 259 -15.19 -0.17 7.48
C TRP A 259 -15.70 0.51 6.22
N SER A 260 -14.94 1.52 5.79
CA SER A 260 -15.07 2.06 4.45
C SER A 260 -14.55 1.04 3.44
N ILE A 261 -15.29 0.83 2.35
CA ILE A 261 -14.93 -0.12 1.29
C ILE A 261 -14.82 0.61 -0.03
N GLU A 262 -13.72 0.38 -0.72
CA GLU A 262 -13.48 0.90 -2.07
C GLU A 262 -13.57 -0.23 -3.09
N LEU A 263 -14.28 0.03 -4.18
CA LEU A 263 -14.51 -0.92 -5.25
C LEU A 263 -14.22 -0.27 -6.60
N VAL A 264 -13.26 -0.82 -7.34
CA VAL A 264 -12.81 -0.36 -8.65
C VAL A 264 -13.35 -1.29 -9.74
N PRO A 265 -14.24 -0.83 -10.63
CA PRO A 265 -14.72 -1.63 -11.76
C PRO A 265 -13.63 -1.78 -12.83
N LEU A 266 -13.33 -3.02 -13.22
CA LEU A 266 -12.35 -3.35 -14.28
C LEU A 266 -13.00 -3.53 -15.66
N SER A 267 -14.18 -2.94 -15.86
CA SER A 267 -15.12 -3.22 -16.97
C SER A 267 -15.20 -2.13 -18.03
N SER A 268 -14.61 -0.96 -17.76
CA SER A 268 -14.60 0.15 -18.72
C SER A 268 -13.75 -0.20 -19.94
N ALA A 269 -14.38 -0.41 -21.10
CA ALA A 269 -13.65 -0.60 -22.36
C ALA A 269 -12.85 0.65 -22.78
N ALA A 270 -13.22 1.84 -22.30
CA ALA A 270 -12.47 3.06 -22.55
C ALA A 270 -11.13 3.08 -21.79
N VAL A 271 -11.08 2.47 -20.60
CA VAL A 271 -9.87 2.37 -19.78
C VAL A 271 -9.08 1.10 -20.13
N PHE A 272 -9.79 -0.03 -20.25
CA PHE A 272 -9.17 -1.36 -20.35
C PHE A 272 -9.23 -1.98 -21.74
N GLY A 273 -9.76 -1.29 -22.76
CA GLY A 273 -9.82 -1.80 -24.13
C GLY A 273 -10.41 -3.22 -24.23
N SER A 274 -9.69 -4.11 -24.91
CA SER A 274 -10.07 -5.53 -25.06
C SER A 274 -9.89 -6.37 -23.79
N HIS A 275 -9.25 -5.82 -22.74
CA HIS A 275 -9.00 -6.50 -21.47
C HIS A 275 -10.01 -6.08 -20.40
N ALA A 276 -11.02 -5.28 -20.76
CA ALA A 276 -12.15 -4.99 -19.89
C ALA A 276 -12.83 -6.30 -19.46
N LYS A 277 -13.06 -6.45 -18.16
CA LYS A 277 -13.67 -7.63 -17.55
C LYS A 277 -14.88 -7.22 -16.71
N PRO A 278 -15.94 -8.05 -16.63
CA PRO A 278 -17.04 -7.86 -15.70
C PRO A 278 -16.61 -8.19 -14.25
N THR A 279 -15.52 -7.58 -13.80
CA THR A 279 -14.88 -7.82 -12.51
C THR A 279 -14.81 -6.51 -11.75
N VAL A 280 -15.05 -6.60 -10.45
CA VAL A 280 -14.79 -5.51 -9.50
C VAL A 280 -13.61 -5.91 -8.62
N LEU A 281 -12.69 -4.97 -8.42
CA LEU A 281 -11.56 -5.09 -7.52
C LEU A 281 -11.86 -4.30 -6.26
N ILE A 282 -11.80 -4.95 -5.11
CA ILE A 282 -12.05 -4.34 -3.80
C ILE A 282 -10.74 -4.27 -3.04
N TYR A 283 -10.46 -3.11 -2.45
CA TYR A 283 -9.34 -2.92 -1.54
C TYR A 283 -9.85 -3.01 -0.11
N THR A 284 -9.13 -3.76 0.72
CA THR A 284 -9.34 -3.78 2.17
C THR A 284 -8.01 -3.55 2.85
N HIS A 285 -7.99 -2.76 3.91
CA HIS A 285 -6.84 -2.61 4.79
C HIS A 285 -7.25 -2.92 6.23
N ASP A 286 -6.28 -2.95 7.14
CA ASP A 286 -6.58 -3.26 8.53
C ASP A 286 -7.53 -2.25 9.20
N PRO A 287 -8.41 -2.74 10.11
CA PRO A 287 -8.55 -4.14 10.56
C PRO A 287 -9.50 -5.00 9.69
N CYS A 288 -10.08 -4.44 8.62
CA CYS A 288 -10.99 -5.15 7.71
C CYS A 288 -10.27 -6.29 6.98
N ALA A 289 -9.05 -6.03 6.48
CA ALA A 289 -8.22 -6.99 5.77
C ALA A 289 -7.91 -8.23 6.63
N ALA A 290 -7.44 -8.05 7.88
CA ALA A 290 -7.23 -9.15 8.81
C ALA A 290 -8.50 -9.97 9.05
N TYR A 291 -9.65 -9.32 9.18
CA TYR A 291 -10.93 -10.00 9.39
C TYR A 291 -11.32 -10.83 8.16
N VAL A 292 -11.32 -10.24 6.97
CA VAL A 292 -11.64 -10.96 5.71
C VAL A 292 -10.71 -12.15 5.52
N SER A 293 -9.41 -11.95 5.73
CA SER A 293 -8.40 -13.02 5.64
C SER A 293 -8.67 -14.15 6.63
N SER A 294 -9.08 -13.83 7.87
CA SER A 294 -9.42 -14.84 8.88
C SER A 294 -10.62 -15.71 8.51
N LEU A 295 -11.53 -15.23 7.66
CA LEU A 295 -12.68 -16.02 7.18
C LEU A 295 -12.28 -17.11 6.19
N ILE A 296 -11.16 -16.92 5.49
CA ILE A 296 -10.79 -17.74 4.32
C ILE A 296 -9.49 -18.52 4.47
N ARG A 297 -8.62 -18.17 5.43
CA ARG A 297 -7.25 -18.72 5.54
C ARG A 297 -7.16 -20.25 5.54
N ASP A 298 -8.08 -20.91 6.23
CA ASP A 298 -8.10 -22.38 6.35
C ASP A 298 -9.02 -23.06 5.32
N LEU A 299 -9.50 -22.31 4.32
CA LEU A 299 -10.41 -22.81 3.29
C LEU A 299 -9.68 -23.01 1.97
N ASP A 300 -10.08 -24.05 1.22
CA ASP A 300 -9.63 -24.25 -0.16
C ASP A 300 -10.13 -23.10 -1.05
N PRO A 301 -9.24 -22.33 -1.71
CA PRO A 301 -9.65 -21.25 -2.63
C PRO A 301 -10.55 -21.71 -3.79
N ALA A 302 -10.52 -22.99 -4.16
CA ALA A 302 -11.42 -23.57 -5.16
C ALA A 302 -12.74 -24.10 -4.56
N GLY A 303 -12.89 -24.09 -3.23
CA GLY A 303 -14.01 -24.66 -2.51
C GLY A 303 -15.20 -23.70 -2.35
N THR A 304 -16.41 -24.27 -2.23
CA THR A 304 -17.63 -23.46 -2.06
C THR A 304 -17.64 -22.66 -0.76
N LYS A 305 -17.06 -23.18 0.33
CA LYS A 305 -16.99 -22.46 1.61
C LYS A 305 -16.20 -21.15 1.51
N TYR A 306 -15.10 -21.16 0.74
CA TYR A 306 -14.30 -19.96 0.49
C TYR A 306 -15.12 -18.92 -0.27
N PHE A 307 -15.76 -19.35 -1.35
CA PHE A 307 -16.64 -18.52 -2.14
C PHE A 307 -17.78 -17.93 -1.31
N ASP A 308 -18.50 -18.77 -0.54
CA ASP A 308 -19.65 -18.36 0.27
C ASP A 308 -19.26 -17.37 1.37
N ALA A 309 -18.08 -17.53 1.98
CA ALA A 309 -17.59 -16.61 3.00
C ALA A 309 -17.37 -15.20 2.43
N LEU A 310 -16.73 -15.10 1.25
CA LEU A 310 -16.49 -13.82 0.60
C LEU A 310 -17.75 -13.24 -0.03
N GLU A 311 -18.61 -14.06 -0.64
CA GLU A 311 -19.92 -13.62 -1.15
C GLU A 311 -20.76 -13.02 -0.03
N CYS A 312 -20.87 -13.72 1.10
CA CYS A 312 -21.63 -13.26 2.26
C CYS A 312 -21.11 -11.92 2.78
N PHE A 313 -19.79 -11.72 2.79
CA PHE A 313 -19.17 -10.49 3.24
C PHE A 313 -19.39 -9.32 2.27
N PHE A 314 -19.15 -9.53 0.97
CA PHE A 314 -19.12 -8.43 0.00
C PHE A 314 -20.46 -8.13 -0.68
N ARG A 315 -21.44 -9.05 -0.61
CA ARG A 315 -22.78 -8.85 -1.18
C ARG A 315 -23.46 -7.56 -0.77
N PRO A 316 -23.46 -7.15 0.51
CA PRO A 316 -24.09 -5.91 0.90
C PRO A 316 -23.57 -4.70 0.12
N PHE A 317 -22.30 -4.69 -0.27
CA PHE A 317 -21.67 -3.61 -1.03
C PHE A 317 -22.02 -3.67 -2.52
N TYR A 318 -21.72 -4.78 -3.21
CA TYR A 318 -21.98 -4.85 -4.65
C TYR A 318 -23.48 -4.84 -4.99
N SER A 319 -24.35 -5.19 -4.02
CA SER A 319 -25.81 -5.07 -4.19
C SER A 319 -26.35 -3.64 -4.27
N ARG A 320 -25.52 -2.65 -3.92
CA ARG A 320 -25.84 -1.21 -4.04
C ARG A 320 -25.45 -0.63 -5.40
N LEU A 321 -24.66 -1.36 -6.19
CA LEU A 321 -24.23 -0.88 -7.50
C LEU A 321 -25.44 -0.68 -8.42
N PRO A 322 -25.37 0.26 -9.39
CA PRO A 322 -26.43 0.51 -10.35
C PRO A 322 -26.91 -0.78 -11.02
N ASN A 323 -28.22 -0.88 -11.26
CA ASN A 323 -28.88 -1.99 -11.95
C ASN A 323 -28.77 -3.37 -11.28
N TYR A 324 -28.30 -3.46 -10.03
CA TYR A 324 -28.35 -4.71 -9.29
C TYR A 324 -29.79 -5.20 -9.14
N GLN A 325 -30.02 -6.49 -9.39
CA GLN A 325 -31.32 -7.15 -9.26
C GLN A 325 -31.19 -8.39 -8.41
N THR A 326 -31.89 -8.42 -7.28
CA THR A 326 -31.89 -9.55 -6.35
C THR A 326 -32.32 -10.84 -7.04
N GLY A 327 -31.45 -11.84 -7.02
CA GLY A 327 -31.70 -13.16 -7.60
C GLY A 327 -31.52 -13.26 -9.11
N HIS A 328 -31.11 -12.18 -9.79
CA HIS A 328 -30.82 -12.22 -11.22
C HIS A 328 -29.46 -12.87 -11.49
N ALA A 329 -29.39 -13.75 -12.50
CA ALA A 329 -28.17 -14.48 -12.85
C ALA A 329 -26.99 -13.55 -13.16
N ASP A 330 -27.22 -12.48 -13.95
CA ASP A 330 -26.21 -11.45 -14.24
C ASP A 330 -25.62 -10.73 -13.02
N CYS A 331 -26.35 -10.70 -11.89
CA CYS A 331 -25.92 -10.06 -10.64
C CYS A 331 -25.34 -11.07 -9.64
N THR A 332 -25.19 -12.33 -10.05
CA THR A 332 -24.63 -13.40 -9.22
C THR A 332 -23.15 -13.58 -9.57
N PRO A 333 -22.23 -13.49 -8.59
CA PRO A 333 -20.81 -13.73 -8.86
C PRO A 333 -20.57 -15.13 -9.44
N THR A 334 -19.63 -15.22 -10.37
CA THR A 334 -19.18 -16.46 -11.02
C THR A 334 -17.83 -16.93 -10.50
N ALA A 335 -17.03 -16.00 -9.98
CA ALA A 335 -15.75 -16.28 -9.34
C ALA A 335 -15.43 -15.19 -8.31
N ILE A 336 -14.81 -15.57 -7.21
CA ILE A 336 -14.28 -14.66 -6.20
C ILE A 336 -12.87 -15.12 -5.81
N LEU A 337 -11.91 -14.20 -5.74
CA LEU A 337 -10.55 -14.46 -5.32
C LEU A 337 -10.05 -13.32 -4.43
N ALA A 338 -9.53 -13.65 -3.26
CA ALA A 338 -8.91 -12.72 -2.32
C ALA A 338 -7.42 -13.05 -2.13
N THR A 339 -6.60 -12.03 -1.91
CA THR A 339 -5.23 -12.19 -1.39
C THR A 339 -5.24 -12.48 0.12
N ASP A 340 -4.16 -13.06 0.65
CA ASP A 340 -3.93 -13.28 2.09
C ASP A 340 -2.44 -13.00 2.40
N TRP A 341 -2.00 -11.76 2.17
CA TRP A 341 -0.68 -11.28 2.61
C TRP A 341 -0.52 -11.43 4.12
N HIS A 342 -1.59 -11.28 4.89
CA HIS A 342 -1.60 -11.60 6.33
C HIS A 342 -1.21 -13.03 6.66
N GLY A 343 -1.56 -13.99 5.82
CA GLY A 343 -1.24 -15.41 5.98
C GLY A 343 0.16 -15.76 5.50
N ASP A 344 0.78 -14.89 4.71
CA ASP A 344 2.07 -15.15 4.06
C ASP A 344 3.24 -14.82 4.99
N ASP A 345 3.91 -15.85 5.51
CA ASP A 345 5.08 -15.72 6.37
C ASP A 345 6.34 -15.25 5.61
N LEU A 346 6.39 -15.42 4.29
CA LEU A 346 7.46 -14.91 3.42
C LEU A 346 7.27 -13.43 3.08
N ALA A 347 6.06 -12.91 3.18
CA ALA A 347 5.77 -11.47 3.17
C ALA A 347 6.00 -10.82 4.55
N GLY A 348 6.20 -11.60 5.61
CA GLY A 348 6.23 -11.09 6.98
C GLY A 348 4.83 -10.74 7.51
N ASN A 349 3.79 -11.29 6.89
CA ASN A 349 2.38 -11.13 7.21
C ASN A 349 1.88 -9.68 7.09
N GLY A 350 2.26 -9.00 6.00
CA GLY A 350 1.82 -7.66 5.65
C GLY A 350 2.14 -7.37 4.18
N SER A 351 1.88 -6.14 3.74
CA SER A 351 2.01 -5.76 2.33
C SER A 351 3.30 -4.99 2.02
N TYR A 352 3.46 -3.76 2.52
CA TYR A 352 4.58 -2.89 2.18
C TYR A 352 4.84 -1.85 3.28
N THR A 353 5.98 -1.17 3.25
CA THR A 353 6.31 -0.13 4.21
C THR A 353 5.41 1.10 4.04
N ASN A 354 4.98 1.69 5.15
CA ASN A 354 4.26 2.96 5.21
C ASN A 354 4.74 3.80 6.41
N PHE A 355 4.16 4.99 6.65
CA PHE A 355 4.67 5.91 7.68
C PHE A 355 3.60 6.33 8.72
N GLN A 356 3.42 5.52 9.75
CA GLN A 356 2.45 5.78 10.83
C GLN A 356 3.04 6.57 12.00
N VAL A 357 2.18 7.26 12.77
CA VAL A 357 2.51 7.74 14.11
C VAL A 357 2.84 6.55 15.01
N SER A 358 3.90 6.68 15.81
CA SER A 358 4.41 5.55 16.58
C SER A 358 3.50 5.17 17.75
N GLU A 359 3.43 3.86 18.03
CA GLU A 359 2.59 3.32 19.12
C GLU A 359 3.07 3.78 20.51
N ALA A 360 4.39 3.95 20.68
CA ALA A 360 4.99 4.45 21.92
C ALA A 360 4.51 5.88 22.28
N VAL A 361 4.14 6.67 21.28
CA VAL A 361 3.69 8.06 21.43
C VAL A 361 2.18 8.14 21.64
N THR A 362 1.40 7.20 21.11
CA THR A 362 -0.07 7.20 21.26
C THR A 362 -0.54 6.81 22.66
N VAL A 363 0.20 5.96 23.37
CA VAL A 363 -0.11 5.57 24.77
C VAL A 363 0.12 6.73 25.74
N THR A 364 1.19 7.51 25.55
CA THR A 364 1.52 8.66 26.41
C THR A 364 0.55 9.83 26.20
N ALA A 365 0.08 10.05 24.96
CA ALA A 365 -0.92 11.08 24.65
C ALA A 365 -2.32 10.76 25.20
N ARG A 366 -2.76 9.50 25.16
CA ARG A 366 -4.12 9.09 25.64
C ARG A 366 -4.26 9.08 27.16
N ASN A 367 -3.18 8.81 27.91
CA ASN A 367 -3.23 8.62 29.36
C ASN A 367 -2.94 9.87 30.18
N GLY A 368 -2.83 11.05 29.56
CA GLY A 368 -2.75 12.33 30.29
C GLY A 368 -1.72 12.32 31.43
N GLY A 369 -0.49 11.91 31.14
CA GLY A 369 0.69 12.06 32.00
C GLY A 369 0.47 11.97 33.51
N MET A 370 0.14 10.79 34.04
CA MET A 370 0.47 10.44 35.42
C MET A 370 1.49 9.30 35.40
N TYR A 371 2.76 9.65 35.62
CA TYR A 371 3.83 8.68 35.85
C TYR A 371 3.67 8.12 37.27
N GLU A 372 3.62 6.80 37.41
CA GLU A 372 3.89 6.15 38.71
C GLU A 372 5.39 6.35 39.03
N GLU A 373 5.67 6.88 40.22
CA GLU A 373 7.05 7.09 40.72
C GLU A 373 7.82 5.75 40.74
N GLY A 374 8.74 5.56 39.80
CA GLY A 374 9.68 4.43 39.83
C GLY A 374 10.16 3.90 38.48
N GLN A 375 9.57 4.30 37.35
CA GLN A 375 10.11 3.97 36.03
C GLN A 375 11.05 5.08 35.56
N GLU A 376 12.27 4.72 35.15
CA GLU A 376 13.19 5.62 34.45
C GLU A 376 12.41 6.33 33.33
N LYS A 377 12.57 7.66 33.23
CA LYS A 377 12.12 8.42 32.07
C LYS A 377 12.81 7.82 30.85
N GLN A 378 12.15 6.91 30.18
CA GLN A 378 12.48 6.60 28.80
C GLN A 378 12.04 7.85 28.04
N GLU A 379 12.97 8.80 27.89
CA GLU A 379 12.80 9.92 26.97
C GLU A 379 12.21 9.32 25.69
N SER A 380 11.02 9.79 25.32
CA SER A 380 10.38 9.42 24.07
C SER A 380 11.36 9.77 22.97
N ARG A 381 12.19 8.80 22.57
CA ARG A 381 13.24 9.00 21.60
C ARG A 381 12.55 9.44 20.33
N GLU A 382 12.90 10.63 19.89
CA GLU A 382 12.38 11.19 18.67
C GLU A 382 12.70 10.24 17.52
N ILE A 383 11.65 9.79 16.81
CA ILE A 383 11.79 8.88 15.67
C ILE A 383 12.11 9.73 14.46
N HIS A 384 13.23 9.43 13.81
CA HIS A 384 13.69 10.06 12.58
C HIS A 384 13.63 9.01 11.46
N LEU A 385 12.46 8.87 10.82
CA LEU A 385 12.25 7.79 9.83
C LEU A 385 13.16 7.95 8.61
N ASP A 386 13.46 9.17 8.21
CA ASP A 386 14.42 9.48 7.15
C ASP A 386 15.83 8.91 7.47
N LEU A 387 16.30 9.10 8.70
CA LEU A 387 17.58 8.56 9.16
C LEU A 387 17.52 7.04 9.32
N ASP A 388 16.42 6.51 9.84
CA ASP A 388 16.21 5.07 10.00
C ASP A 388 16.24 4.35 8.64
N ILE A 389 15.59 4.91 7.61
CA ILE A 389 15.64 4.40 6.24
C ILE A 389 17.07 4.44 5.68
N ARG A 390 17.81 5.54 5.86
CA ARG A 390 19.23 5.62 5.47
C ARG A 390 20.08 4.58 6.19
N VAL A 391 19.79 4.31 7.47
CA VAL A 391 20.47 3.28 8.28
C VAL A 391 20.22 1.88 7.72
N MET A 392 18.97 1.55 7.40
CA MET A 392 18.63 0.27 6.75
C MET A 392 19.30 0.14 5.38
N ARG A 393 19.18 1.16 4.52
CA ARG A 393 19.81 1.20 3.19
C ARG A 393 21.32 1.02 3.26
N SER A 394 21.99 1.64 4.24
CA SER A 394 23.44 1.54 4.42
C SER A 394 23.88 0.11 4.70
N GLY A 395 23.12 -0.65 5.49
CA GLY A 395 23.47 -2.02 5.87
C GLY A 395 24.70 -2.12 6.77
N LEU A 396 25.48 -3.19 6.59
CA LEU A 396 26.70 -3.53 7.31
C LEU A 396 27.80 -3.95 6.32
N PRO A 397 28.33 -3.01 5.50
CA PRO A 397 29.41 -3.31 4.55
C PRO A 397 30.64 -3.92 5.22
N GLU A 398 30.95 -3.48 6.45
CA GLU A 398 32.03 -4.03 7.26
C GLU A 398 31.82 -5.52 7.62
N ARG A 399 30.58 -6.01 7.51
CA ARG A 399 30.21 -7.41 7.71
C ARG A 399 29.87 -8.14 6.41
N GLY A 400 30.03 -7.50 5.26
CA GLY A 400 29.57 -8.02 3.98
C GLY A 400 28.06 -8.31 3.91
N VAL A 401 27.25 -7.59 4.71
CA VAL A 401 25.79 -7.75 4.74
C VAL A 401 25.14 -6.44 4.29
N TRP A 402 24.40 -6.51 3.20
CA TRP A 402 23.74 -5.40 2.55
C TRP A 402 22.23 -5.60 2.58
N PHE A 403 21.46 -4.53 2.44
CA PHE A 403 20.01 -4.60 2.40
C PHE A 403 19.49 -3.96 1.11
N ALA A 404 18.43 -4.56 0.58
CA ALA A 404 17.68 -4.07 -0.56
C ALA A 404 16.19 -4.40 -0.35
N GLY A 405 15.32 -3.80 -1.16
CA GLY A 405 13.87 -3.93 -1.08
C GLY A 405 13.20 -2.57 -0.92
N GLU A 406 11.88 -2.57 -1.03
CA GLU A 406 11.04 -1.36 -0.99
C GLU A 406 11.31 -0.50 0.26
N HIS A 407 11.60 -1.13 1.41
CA HIS A 407 11.87 -0.49 2.69
C HIS A 407 13.26 0.17 2.79
N THR A 408 14.09 0.02 1.75
CA THR A 408 15.42 0.64 1.62
C THR A 408 15.53 1.52 0.39
N ALA A 409 14.45 1.65 -0.38
CA ALA A 409 14.41 2.43 -1.62
C ALA A 409 14.75 3.91 -1.39
N PRO A 410 15.13 4.65 -2.45
CA PRO A 410 15.14 6.12 -2.42
C PRO A 410 13.81 6.67 -1.91
N PHE A 411 13.83 7.85 -1.28
CA PHE A 411 12.63 8.39 -0.61
C PHE A 411 11.43 8.50 -1.55
N VAL A 412 11.63 8.97 -2.78
CA VAL A 412 10.61 9.13 -3.83
C VAL A 412 9.94 7.81 -4.29
N ALA A 413 10.41 6.65 -3.83
CA ALA A 413 9.94 5.34 -4.30
C ALA A 413 9.77 4.29 -3.19
N LEU A 414 9.73 4.69 -1.91
CA LEU A 414 9.47 3.77 -0.80
C LEU A 414 8.10 3.06 -0.96
N GLY A 415 7.99 1.81 -0.52
CA GLY A 415 6.74 1.05 -0.65
C GLY A 415 6.40 0.60 -2.08
N THR A 416 7.24 0.88 -3.08
CA THR A 416 6.93 0.60 -4.49
C THR A 416 7.79 -0.52 -5.12
N THR A 417 7.29 -1.10 -6.21
CA THR A 417 8.03 -2.05 -7.05
C THR A 417 9.25 -1.41 -7.72
N THR A 418 9.11 -0.17 -8.20
CA THR A 418 10.20 0.63 -8.77
C THR A 418 11.30 0.88 -7.73
N GLY A 419 10.92 1.24 -6.51
CA GLY A 419 11.86 1.44 -5.41
C GLY A 419 12.59 0.17 -5.02
N ALA A 420 11.89 -0.97 -4.99
CA ALA A 420 12.53 -2.27 -4.78
C ALA A 420 13.58 -2.57 -5.86
N TYR A 421 13.26 -2.33 -7.14
CA TYR A 421 14.20 -2.48 -8.25
C TYR A 421 15.44 -1.55 -8.09
N TRP A 422 15.23 -0.26 -7.87
CA TRP A 422 16.31 0.72 -7.68
C TRP A 422 17.18 0.43 -6.45
N SER A 423 16.59 -0.03 -5.35
CA SER A 423 17.34 -0.42 -4.16
C SER A 423 18.28 -1.60 -4.44
N GLY A 424 17.86 -2.55 -5.29
CA GLY A 424 18.70 -3.66 -5.74
C GLY A 424 19.87 -3.20 -6.60
N GLU A 425 19.64 -2.32 -7.59
CA GLU A 425 20.69 -1.72 -8.40
C GLU A 425 21.69 -0.89 -7.55
N SER A 426 21.18 -0.14 -6.57
CA SER A 426 21.99 0.64 -5.63
C SER A 426 22.84 -0.25 -4.73
N ALA A 427 22.28 -1.32 -4.15
CA ALA A 427 23.03 -2.29 -3.36
C ALA A 427 24.14 -2.97 -4.19
N ALA A 428 23.81 -3.41 -5.41
CA ALA A 428 24.78 -4.02 -6.33
C ALA A 428 25.93 -3.04 -6.66
N SER A 429 25.61 -1.79 -6.98
CA SER A 429 26.60 -0.76 -7.29
C SER A 429 27.55 -0.49 -6.11
N ARG A 430 27.03 -0.44 -4.89
CA ARG A 430 27.84 -0.27 -3.67
C ARG A 430 28.74 -1.46 -3.39
N ILE A 431 28.27 -2.68 -3.62
CA ILE A 431 29.08 -3.90 -3.50
C ILE A 431 30.24 -3.89 -4.50
N LEU A 432 29.96 -3.58 -5.76
CA LEU A 432 30.98 -3.49 -6.80
C LEU A 432 32.04 -2.41 -6.48
N ALA A 433 31.61 -1.27 -5.93
CA ALA A 433 32.51 -0.21 -5.49
C ALA A 433 33.35 -0.62 -4.27
N ALA A 434 32.76 -1.25 -3.27
CA ALA A 434 33.46 -1.75 -2.08
C ALA A 434 34.54 -2.78 -2.42
N ASN A 435 34.33 -3.56 -3.49
CA ASN A 435 35.25 -4.57 -3.98
C ASN A 435 36.20 -4.05 -5.09
N GLY A 436 36.22 -2.73 -5.35
CA GLY A 436 37.13 -2.11 -6.31
C GLY A 436 36.90 -2.49 -7.78
N ILE A 437 35.75 -3.08 -8.10
CA ILE A 437 35.40 -3.53 -9.46
C ILE A 437 34.99 -2.33 -10.34
N VAL A 438 34.36 -1.32 -9.73
CA VAL A 438 34.00 -0.07 -10.42
C VAL A 438 34.77 1.09 -9.78
N SER A 439 35.54 1.81 -10.59
CA SER A 439 36.21 3.05 -10.17
C SER A 439 35.14 4.13 -10.00
N GLY A 440 34.97 4.63 -8.77
CA GLY A 440 33.83 5.47 -8.40
C GLY A 440 33.52 6.62 -9.37
N THR A 441 32.31 6.64 -9.90
CA THR A 441 31.53 7.88 -9.77
C THR A 441 31.11 7.96 -8.31
N GLY A 442 31.85 8.74 -7.53
CA GLY A 442 31.38 9.25 -6.24
C GLY A 442 30.22 10.23 -6.40
N ALA A 443 29.23 9.85 -7.20
CA ALA A 443 27.87 10.28 -7.02
C ALA A 443 27.22 9.12 -6.27
N THR A 444 26.98 9.31 -4.97
CA THR A 444 25.68 8.90 -4.43
C THR A 444 24.67 9.25 -5.54
N PRO A 445 24.01 8.29 -6.20
CA PRO A 445 23.03 8.62 -7.23
C PRO A 445 21.99 9.45 -6.52
N SER A 446 22.06 10.79 -6.68
CA SER A 446 21.44 11.80 -5.81
C SER A 446 20.53 11.18 -4.76
N ASP A 447 21.11 10.74 -3.64
CA ASP A 447 20.39 9.96 -2.61
C ASP A 447 19.20 10.76 -2.01
N ASP A 448 19.12 12.04 -2.41
CA ASP A 448 18.23 13.10 -1.99
C ASP A 448 17.69 13.89 -3.23
N THR A 449 17.04 13.24 -4.19
CA THR A 449 15.94 13.91 -4.93
C THR A 449 14.66 13.30 -4.37
N SER A 450 13.81 13.96 -3.60
CA SER A 450 13.56 15.39 -3.32
C SER A 450 14.31 16.01 -2.15
#